data_AF-A0A3C0B3I2-F1
#
_entry.id   AF-A0A3C0B3I2-F1
#
_cell.length_a   1.000
_cell.length_b   1.000
_cell.length_c   1.000
_cell.angle_alpha   90.00
_cell.angle_beta   90.00
_cell.angle_gamma   90.00
#
_symmetry.space_group_name_H-M   'P 1'
#
loop_
_entity.id
_entity.type
_entity.pdbx_description
1 polymer ?
#
loop_
_entity_poly.entity_id
_entity_poly.type
_entity_poly.pdbx_seq_one_letter_code
_entity_poly.pdbx_strand_id
1 'polypeptide(L)'
;MQHIARIVYWFLILFVFGSVLFQDETRAQGNKVTVLTQEQLASELGNRYFDAVDYLIKNSWMADTLIEQKINPALAYGIIFPGLVRYSALRDIMEAGAYRTLYVQRGRKYAHYTVGRFQMKPSFAELIERNVTRQKMTSFEFDLKNNSKARSLRAKRLESTEWQLRYLVFFIRIMEKRFNHVKWKSEDDKVRFYATAFNVGYNRDERTIRRMMNPRTPRYRKAKKTKAKDRHGDVAAYFYNLDGHRFTVKRLEDEVSIQEKTAL
;
A
#
# COMPACT_ATOMS: atom_id res chain seq x y z
N MET A 1 -6.40 14.37 72.93
CA MET A 1 -6.43 13.29 71.91
C MET A 1 -6.95 13.79 70.55
N GLN A 2 -6.32 14.81 69.95
CA GLN A 2 -6.65 15.28 68.59
C GLN A 2 -5.40 15.44 67.69
N HIS A 3 -4.19 15.37 68.27
CA HIS A 3 -2.93 15.45 67.51
C HIS A 3 -2.44 14.09 66.98
N ILE A 4 -2.81 12.97 67.61
CA ILE A 4 -2.41 11.63 67.16
C ILE A 4 -3.19 11.21 65.90
N ALA A 5 -4.45 11.61 65.77
CA ALA A 5 -5.29 11.31 64.60
C ALA A 5 -4.79 12.00 63.30
N ARG A 6 -4.14 13.16 63.40
CA ARG A 6 -3.58 13.87 62.23
C ARG A 6 -2.28 13.25 61.71
N ILE A 7 -1.49 12.62 62.57
CA ILE A 7 -0.23 11.96 62.19
C ILE A 7 -0.51 10.63 61.48
N VAL A 8 -1.51 9.87 61.94
CA VAL A 8 -1.93 8.62 61.29
C VAL A 8 -2.53 8.89 59.89
N TYR A 9 -3.25 10.00 59.71
CA TYR A 9 -3.81 10.39 58.41
C TYR A 9 -2.73 10.79 57.39
N TRP A 10 -1.65 11.46 57.83
CA TRP A 10 -0.51 11.79 56.97
C TRP A 10 0.33 10.56 56.59
N PHE A 11 0.50 9.60 57.52
CA PHE A 11 1.19 8.34 57.22
C PHE A 11 0.43 7.45 56.23
N LEU A 12 -0.90 7.42 56.29
CA LEU A 12 -1.73 6.70 55.32
C LEU A 12 -1.69 7.33 53.92
N ILE A 13 -1.64 8.66 53.82
CA ILE A 13 -1.50 9.36 52.52
C ILE A 13 -0.10 9.14 51.92
N LEU A 14 0.95 9.10 52.74
CA LEU A 14 2.31 8.78 52.28
C LEU A 14 2.47 7.31 51.86
N PHE A 15 1.74 6.36 52.45
CA PHE A 15 1.78 4.96 52.04
C PHE A 15 0.99 4.71 50.74
N VAL A 16 -0.11 5.45 50.51
CA VAL A 16 -0.87 5.40 49.25
C VAL A 16 -0.14 6.14 48.11
N PHE A 17 0.65 7.19 48.39
CA PHE A 17 1.50 7.84 47.37
C PHE A 17 2.85 7.14 47.15
N GLY A 18 3.43 6.50 48.17
CA GLY A 18 4.68 5.74 48.04
C GLY A 18 4.54 4.45 47.24
N SER A 19 3.36 3.83 47.25
CA SER A 19 3.05 2.66 46.40
C SER A 19 2.67 3.03 44.96
N VAL A 20 2.34 4.30 44.68
CA VAL A 20 2.12 4.81 43.32
C VAL A 20 3.41 5.31 42.66
N LEU A 21 4.41 5.73 43.43
CA LEU A 21 5.70 6.20 42.91
C LEU A 21 6.77 5.10 42.75
N PHE A 22 6.53 3.88 43.22
CA PHE A 22 7.43 2.73 43.05
C PHE A 22 6.85 1.58 42.21
N GLN A 23 5.82 1.89 41.40
CA GLN A 23 5.22 0.93 40.46
C GLN A 23 5.24 1.41 39.00
N ASP A 24 6.17 2.32 38.67
CA ASP A 24 6.36 2.82 37.30
C ASP A 24 7.76 2.55 36.70
N GLU A 25 8.69 1.95 37.46
CA GLU A 25 10.02 1.59 36.93
C GLU A 25 10.07 0.23 36.19
N THR A 26 9.01 -0.58 36.24
CA THR A 26 8.94 -1.84 35.47
C THR A 26 8.15 -1.73 34.15
N ARG A 27 7.66 -0.53 33.80
CA ARG A 27 7.01 -0.25 32.49
C ARG A 27 7.94 0.37 31.44
N ALA A 28 9.25 0.34 31.67
CA ALA A 28 10.26 0.78 30.72
C ALA A 28 10.81 -0.33 29.81
N GLN A 29 10.18 -1.51 29.74
CA GLN A 29 10.35 -2.38 28.56
C GLN A 29 9.51 -1.81 27.43
N GLY A 30 10.10 -0.82 26.76
CA GLY A 30 9.60 -0.31 25.50
C GLY A 30 9.28 -1.48 24.57
N ASN A 31 8.02 -1.59 24.17
CA ASN A 31 7.62 -2.37 23.01
C ASN A 31 8.37 -1.79 21.79
N LYS A 32 9.60 -2.24 21.56
CA LYS A 32 10.29 -2.10 20.27
C LYS A 32 9.49 -2.95 19.30
N VAL A 33 8.45 -2.37 18.72
CA VAL A 33 7.85 -2.91 17.49
C VAL A 33 8.95 -2.83 16.45
N THR A 34 9.58 -3.97 16.20
CA THR A 34 10.68 -4.14 15.26
C THR A 34 10.21 -3.77 13.85
N VAL A 35 11.01 -2.94 13.16
CA VAL A 35 11.02 -2.95 11.70
C VAL A 35 11.30 -4.40 11.31
N LEU A 36 10.43 -5.01 10.49
CA LEU A 36 10.66 -6.40 10.09
C LEU A 36 11.97 -6.42 9.33
N THR A 37 12.90 -7.29 9.74
CA THR A 37 14.12 -7.50 8.97
C THR A 37 13.76 -8.11 7.61
N GLN A 38 14.64 -7.95 6.62
CA GLN A 38 14.45 -8.56 5.31
C GLN A 38 14.24 -10.09 5.41
N GLU A 39 14.94 -10.74 6.33
CA GLU A 39 14.81 -12.18 6.63
C GLU A 39 13.42 -12.54 7.18
N GLN A 40 12.89 -11.73 8.11
CA GLN A 40 11.54 -11.93 8.64
C GLN A 40 10.48 -11.75 7.56
N LEU A 41 10.68 -10.79 6.65
CA LEU A 41 9.76 -10.56 5.54
C LEU A 41 9.78 -11.73 4.54
N ALA A 42 10.96 -12.23 4.19
CA ALA A 42 11.12 -13.38 3.30
C ALA A 42 10.40 -14.62 3.86
N SER A 43 10.61 -14.91 5.15
CA SER A 43 9.98 -16.04 5.84
C SER A 43 8.45 -15.90 5.92
N GLU A 44 7.92 -14.70 6.17
CA GLU A 44 6.48 -14.47 6.24
C GLU A 44 5.76 -14.49 4.88
N LEU A 45 6.43 -14.10 3.79
CA LEU A 45 5.82 -14.03 2.46
C LEU A 45 5.79 -15.40 1.78
N GLY A 46 6.83 -16.22 1.96
CA GLY A 46 6.92 -17.59 1.46
C GLY A 46 6.60 -17.71 -0.04
N ASN A 47 5.90 -18.79 -0.43
CA ASN A 47 5.58 -19.09 -1.84
C ASN A 47 4.79 -17.98 -2.54
N ARG A 48 4.01 -17.19 -1.79
CA ARG A 48 3.20 -16.09 -2.37
C ARG A 48 4.05 -14.96 -2.95
N TYR A 49 5.28 -14.81 -2.44
CA TYR A 49 6.24 -13.89 -3.03
C TYR A 49 6.60 -14.33 -4.45
N PHE A 50 7.04 -15.57 -4.60
CA PHE A 50 7.43 -16.15 -5.88
C PHE A 50 6.26 -16.18 -6.86
N ASP A 51 5.05 -16.55 -6.42
CA ASP A 51 3.85 -16.49 -7.25
C ASP A 51 3.57 -15.07 -7.80
N ALA A 52 3.84 -14.03 -6.99
CA ALA A 52 3.67 -12.64 -7.40
C ALA A 52 4.75 -12.21 -8.39
N VAL A 53 6.01 -12.61 -8.19
CA VAL A 53 7.11 -12.35 -9.11
C VAL A 53 6.89 -13.06 -10.45
N ASP A 54 6.53 -14.34 -10.43
CA ASP A 54 6.21 -15.13 -11.63
C ASP A 54 5.06 -14.52 -12.43
N TYR A 55 4.04 -14.00 -11.73
CA TYR A 55 2.95 -13.30 -12.40
C TYR A 55 3.44 -12.07 -13.17
N LEU A 56 4.38 -11.29 -12.59
CA LEU A 56 4.95 -10.12 -13.27
C LEU A 56 5.81 -10.53 -14.47
N ILE A 57 6.63 -11.58 -14.34
CA ILE A 57 7.48 -12.10 -15.41
C ILE A 57 6.64 -12.61 -16.59
N LYS A 58 5.59 -13.38 -16.30
CA LYS A 58 4.68 -13.93 -17.34
C LYS A 58 3.88 -12.86 -18.07
N ASN A 59 3.75 -11.67 -17.50
CA ASN A 59 3.01 -10.54 -18.07
C ASN A 59 3.97 -9.42 -18.47
N SER A 60 5.00 -9.74 -19.26
CA SER A 60 6.02 -8.79 -19.73
C SER A 60 5.41 -7.56 -20.43
N TRP A 61 4.30 -7.74 -21.14
CA TRP A 61 3.54 -6.65 -21.78
C TRP A 61 3.20 -5.49 -20.83
N MET A 62 3.05 -5.76 -19.53
CA MET A 62 2.81 -4.71 -18.54
C MET A 62 4.03 -3.82 -18.35
N ALA A 63 5.25 -4.39 -18.38
CA ALA A 63 6.49 -3.65 -18.29
C ALA A 63 6.68 -2.80 -19.54
N ASP A 64 6.45 -3.38 -20.72
CA ASP A 64 6.52 -2.68 -22.01
C ASP A 64 5.59 -1.47 -22.02
N THR A 65 4.33 -1.66 -21.60
CA THR A 65 3.34 -0.57 -21.48
C THR A 65 3.82 0.53 -20.51
N LEU A 66 4.45 0.16 -19.38
CA LEU A 66 4.95 1.14 -18.41
C LEU A 66 6.13 1.94 -18.99
N ILE A 67 7.02 1.29 -19.71
CA ILE A 67 8.17 1.90 -20.39
C ILE A 67 7.68 2.89 -21.46
N GLU A 68 6.71 2.50 -22.29
CA GLU A 68 6.07 3.39 -23.27
C GLU A 68 5.47 4.65 -22.61
N GLN A 69 4.90 4.49 -21.40
CA GLN A 69 4.34 5.59 -20.63
C GLN A 69 5.39 6.42 -19.87
N LYS A 70 6.69 6.11 -20.05
CA LYS A 70 7.85 6.70 -19.38
C LYS A 70 7.83 6.54 -17.86
N ILE A 71 7.32 5.40 -17.39
CA ILE A 71 7.24 5.05 -15.96
C ILE A 71 8.20 3.89 -15.69
N ASN A 72 9.04 4.03 -14.66
CA ASN A 72 9.92 2.95 -14.22
C ASN A 72 9.08 1.73 -13.75
N PRO A 73 9.18 0.56 -14.40
CA PRO A 73 8.39 -0.60 -14.03
C PRO A 73 8.69 -1.11 -12.61
N ALA A 74 9.93 -1.00 -12.14
CA ALA A 74 10.30 -1.39 -10.78
C ALA A 74 9.50 -0.61 -9.72
N LEU A 75 9.35 0.71 -9.92
CA LEU A 75 8.54 1.57 -9.06
C LEU A 75 7.06 1.17 -9.13
N ALA A 76 6.53 1.02 -10.35
CA ALA A 76 5.13 0.68 -10.56
C ALA A 76 4.75 -0.68 -9.95
N TYR A 77 5.57 -1.70 -10.17
CA TYR A 77 5.39 -3.03 -9.60
C TYR A 77 5.54 -3.00 -8.08
N GLY A 78 6.52 -2.28 -7.53
CA GLY A 78 6.65 -2.10 -6.09
C GLY A 78 5.36 -1.59 -5.42
N ILE A 79 4.66 -0.66 -6.07
CA ILE A 79 3.39 -0.10 -5.57
C ILE A 79 2.30 -1.18 -5.41
N ILE A 80 2.16 -2.06 -6.40
CA ILE A 80 1.10 -3.08 -6.43
C ILE A 80 1.51 -4.42 -5.82
N PHE A 81 2.82 -4.68 -5.67
CA PHE A 81 3.37 -5.95 -5.23
C PHE A 81 2.78 -6.44 -3.89
N PRO A 82 2.60 -5.57 -2.87
CA PRO A 82 1.90 -5.99 -1.65
C PRO A 82 0.47 -6.52 -1.87
N GLY A 83 -0.22 -6.02 -2.90
CA GLY A 83 -1.52 -6.53 -3.32
C GLY A 83 -1.40 -7.90 -4.00
N LEU A 84 -0.41 -8.07 -4.87
CA LEU A 84 -0.14 -9.32 -5.58
C LEU A 84 0.14 -10.50 -4.62
N VAL A 85 1.02 -10.30 -3.64
CA VAL A 85 1.34 -11.32 -2.62
C VAL A 85 0.09 -11.72 -1.81
N ARG A 86 -0.81 -10.76 -1.56
CA ARG A 86 -2.02 -11.01 -0.77
C ARG A 86 -3.16 -11.63 -1.57
N TYR A 87 -3.07 -11.60 -2.89
CA TYR A 87 -4.14 -12.03 -3.77
C TYR A 87 -4.44 -13.52 -3.61
N SER A 88 -5.73 -13.85 -3.65
CA SER A 88 -6.23 -15.22 -3.77
C SER A 88 -7.37 -15.22 -4.76
N ALA A 89 -7.22 -15.95 -5.88
CA ALA A 89 -8.18 -15.94 -6.98
C ALA A 89 -9.60 -16.35 -6.52
N LEU A 90 -9.69 -17.42 -5.74
CA LEU A 90 -10.96 -17.93 -5.24
C LEU A 90 -11.68 -16.91 -4.34
N ARG A 91 -10.95 -16.25 -3.43
CA ARG A 91 -11.51 -15.23 -2.55
C ARG A 91 -11.94 -14.00 -3.34
N ASP A 92 -11.14 -13.59 -4.32
CA ASP A 92 -11.44 -12.44 -5.16
C ASP A 92 -12.74 -12.65 -5.94
N ILE A 93 -12.94 -13.81 -6.56
CA ILE A 93 -14.17 -14.13 -7.30
C ILE A 93 -15.41 -14.06 -6.38
N MET A 94 -15.34 -14.69 -5.20
CA MET A 94 -16.49 -14.75 -4.29
C MET A 94 -16.81 -13.38 -3.67
N GLU A 95 -15.80 -12.71 -3.11
CA GLU A 95 -15.99 -11.41 -2.44
C GLU A 95 -16.33 -10.32 -3.46
N ALA A 96 -15.59 -10.23 -4.58
CA ALA A 96 -15.80 -9.17 -5.56
C ALA A 96 -17.14 -9.31 -6.27
N GLY A 97 -17.62 -10.52 -6.59
CA GLY A 97 -18.91 -10.71 -7.26
C GLY A 97 -20.11 -10.20 -6.45
N ALA A 98 -20.17 -10.56 -5.16
CA ALA A 98 -21.22 -10.11 -4.26
C ALA A 98 -21.15 -8.60 -4.02
N TYR A 99 -19.96 -8.07 -3.69
CA TYR A 99 -19.80 -6.64 -3.42
C TYR A 99 -19.95 -5.78 -4.67
N ARG A 100 -19.60 -6.28 -5.86
CA ARG A 100 -19.85 -5.62 -7.14
C ARG A 100 -21.34 -5.39 -7.34
N THR A 101 -22.16 -6.41 -7.10
CA THR A 101 -23.61 -6.30 -7.24
C THR A 101 -24.18 -5.22 -6.32
N LEU A 102 -23.77 -5.25 -5.05
CA LEU A 102 -24.16 -4.23 -4.07
C LEU A 102 -23.66 -2.83 -4.46
N TYR A 103 -22.44 -2.71 -4.99
CA TYR A 103 -21.91 -1.43 -5.46
C TYR A 103 -22.70 -0.88 -6.64
N VAL A 104 -22.97 -1.69 -7.67
CA VAL A 104 -23.72 -1.27 -8.87
C VAL A 104 -25.16 -0.92 -8.54
N GLN A 105 -25.79 -1.64 -7.60
CA GLN A 105 -27.18 -1.37 -7.21
C GLN A 105 -27.28 -0.28 -6.15
N ARG A 106 -26.61 -0.46 -5.00
CA ARG A 106 -26.76 0.33 -3.78
C ARG A 106 -25.76 1.49 -3.60
N GLY A 107 -24.72 1.57 -4.42
CA GLY A 107 -23.92 2.80 -4.58
C GLY A 107 -22.62 2.83 -3.83
N ARG A 108 -22.06 4.04 -3.69
CA ARG A 108 -20.72 4.28 -3.15
C ARG A 108 -20.45 3.69 -1.77
N LYS A 109 -21.49 3.47 -0.95
CA LYS A 109 -21.36 2.81 0.36
C LYS A 109 -20.67 1.44 0.25
N TYR A 110 -20.81 0.77 -0.89
CA TYR A 110 -20.21 -0.54 -1.17
C TYR A 110 -18.97 -0.45 -2.07
N ALA A 111 -18.35 0.72 -2.24
CA ALA A 111 -17.21 0.92 -3.14
C ALA A 111 -15.83 0.61 -2.51
N HIS A 112 -15.80 -0.05 -1.35
CA HIS A 112 -14.60 -0.25 -0.55
C HIS A 112 -14.01 -1.67 -0.57
N TYR A 113 -14.63 -2.60 -1.33
CA TYR A 113 -14.04 -3.89 -1.63
C TYR A 113 -12.87 -3.74 -2.61
N THR A 114 -11.96 -4.71 -2.59
CA THR A 114 -10.86 -4.84 -3.54
C THR A 114 -11.21 -5.89 -4.59
N VAL A 115 -10.75 -5.70 -5.83
CA VAL A 115 -10.99 -6.64 -6.93
C VAL A 115 -9.76 -6.77 -7.81
N GLY A 116 -9.60 -7.95 -8.41
CA GLY A 116 -8.59 -8.33 -9.37
C GLY A 116 -7.18 -8.36 -8.77
N ARG A 117 -6.19 -8.65 -9.62
CA ARG A 117 -4.83 -8.98 -9.15
C ARG A 117 -4.18 -7.83 -8.39
N PHE A 118 -4.39 -6.58 -8.84
CA PHE A 118 -3.80 -5.40 -8.21
C PHE A 118 -4.55 -4.95 -6.95
N GLN A 119 -5.64 -5.64 -6.59
CA GLN A 119 -6.44 -5.40 -5.39
C GLN A 119 -6.91 -3.93 -5.28
N MET A 120 -7.44 -3.39 -6.39
CA MET A 120 -7.92 -2.01 -6.47
C MET A 120 -9.37 -1.87 -5.98
N LYS A 121 -9.71 -0.71 -5.42
CA LYS A 121 -11.06 -0.38 -4.95
C LYS A 121 -11.85 0.43 -5.98
N PRO A 122 -13.18 0.24 -6.11
CA PRO A 122 -14.01 1.14 -6.93
C PRO A 122 -13.94 2.60 -6.52
N SER A 123 -13.87 2.88 -5.21
CA SER A 123 -13.68 4.23 -4.68
C SER A 123 -12.33 4.84 -5.08
N PHE A 124 -11.29 4.02 -5.23
CA PHE A 124 -9.98 4.46 -5.72
C PHE A 124 -10.04 4.80 -7.22
N ALA A 125 -10.62 3.91 -8.04
CA ALA A 125 -10.82 4.16 -9.46
C ALA A 125 -11.66 5.41 -9.72
N GLU A 126 -12.77 5.59 -8.99
CA GLU A 126 -13.63 6.76 -9.14
C GLU A 126 -12.86 8.06 -8.87
N LEU A 127 -12.00 8.07 -7.85
CA LEU A 127 -11.18 9.21 -7.53
C LEU A 127 -10.14 9.49 -8.63
N ILE A 128 -9.55 8.44 -9.22
CA ILE A 128 -8.62 8.58 -10.35
C ILE A 128 -9.35 9.19 -11.55
N GLU A 129 -10.47 8.60 -11.97
CA GLU A 129 -11.28 9.08 -13.09
C GLU A 129 -11.59 10.59 -12.94
N ARG A 130 -12.06 11.01 -11.75
CA ARG A 130 -12.29 12.43 -11.46
C ARG A 130 -11.04 13.29 -11.59
N ASN A 131 -9.91 12.82 -11.07
CA ASN A 131 -8.67 13.58 -11.07
C ASN A 131 -8.09 13.74 -12.48
N VAL A 132 -8.07 12.67 -13.27
CA VAL A 132 -7.50 12.72 -14.62
C VAL A 132 -8.40 13.50 -15.58
N THR A 133 -9.73 13.42 -15.44
CA THR A 133 -10.66 14.25 -16.22
C THR A 133 -10.49 15.72 -15.85
N ARG A 134 -10.51 16.06 -14.55
CA ARG A 134 -10.37 17.45 -14.10
C ARG A 134 -9.05 18.08 -14.52
N GLN A 135 -7.98 17.29 -14.53
CA GLN A 135 -6.63 17.76 -14.88
C GLN A 135 -6.28 17.57 -16.35
N LYS A 136 -7.23 17.11 -17.19
CA LYS A 136 -7.04 16.83 -18.63
C LYS A 136 -5.80 15.95 -18.89
N MET A 137 -5.58 14.94 -18.04
CA MET A 137 -4.42 14.04 -18.11
C MET A 137 -4.62 12.85 -19.06
N THR A 138 -5.81 12.72 -19.64
CA THR A 138 -6.17 11.59 -20.50
C THR A 138 -7.23 12.00 -21.51
N SER A 139 -7.23 11.29 -22.64
CA SER A 139 -8.27 11.36 -23.67
C SER A 139 -9.47 10.48 -23.37
N PHE A 140 -9.42 9.61 -22.36
CA PHE A 140 -10.55 8.76 -22.01
C PHE A 140 -11.69 9.57 -21.40
N GLU A 141 -12.89 9.33 -21.91
CA GLU A 141 -14.12 9.87 -21.34
C GLU A 141 -14.66 8.94 -20.25
N PHE A 142 -14.90 9.51 -19.08
CA PHE A 142 -15.44 8.82 -17.92
C PHE A 142 -16.84 9.34 -17.57
N ASP A 143 -17.80 8.43 -17.37
CA ASP A 143 -19.07 8.81 -16.75
C ASP A 143 -18.84 9.01 -15.24
N LEU A 144 -18.72 10.28 -14.84
CA LEU A 144 -18.50 10.67 -13.45
C LEU A 144 -19.79 10.77 -12.62
N LYS A 145 -20.95 10.49 -13.22
CA LYS A 145 -22.25 10.52 -12.52
C LYS A 145 -22.33 9.38 -11.51
N ASN A 146 -23.10 9.59 -10.43
CA ASN A 146 -23.36 8.55 -9.44
C ASN A 146 -24.59 7.72 -9.84
N ASN A 147 -24.56 7.07 -11.00
CA ASN A 147 -25.64 6.22 -11.50
C ASN A 147 -25.17 4.75 -11.63
N SER A 148 -26.10 3.81 -11.83
CA SER A 148 -25.77 2.37 -11.92
C SER A 148 -24.87 2.06 -13.13
N LYS A 149 -25.11 2.70 -14.27
CA LYS A 149 -24.36 2.52 -15.52
C LYS A 149 -22.87 2.88 -15.34
N ALA A 150 -22.57 4.06 -14.82
CA ALA A 150 -21.22 4.52 -14.49
C ALA A 150 -20.50 3.57 -13.53
N ARG A 151 -21.20 3.12 -12.48
CA ARG A 151 -20.66 2.17 -11.50
C ARG A 151 -20.35 0.82 -12.13
N SER A 152 -21.24 0.31 -12.99
CA SER A 152 -21.05 -0.95 -13.71
C SER A 152 -19.85 -0.90 -14.66
N LEU A 153 -19.70 0.18 -15.43
CA LEU A 153 -18.55 0.39 -16.31
C LEU A 153 -17.24 0.43 -15.53
N ARG A 154 -17.21 1.17 -14.40
CA ARG A 154 -16.03 1.22 -13.52
C ARG A 154 -15.67 -0.15 -12.95
N ALA A 155 -16.67 -0.92 -12.52
CA ALA A 155 -16.46 -2.27 -12.02
C ALA A 155 -15.89 -3.19 -13.12
N LYS A 156 -16.44 -3.12 -14.35
CA LYS A 156 -15.92 -3.88 -15.50
C LYS A 156 -14.47 -3.54 -15.82
N ARG A 157 -14.09 -2.26 -15.77
CA ARG A 157 -12.68 -1.84 -15.93
C ARG A 157 -11.80 -2.46 -14.85
N LEU A 158 -12.24 -2.44 -13.60
CA LEU A 158 -11.46 -2.99 -12.48
C LEU A 158 -11.25 -4.50 -12.54
N GLU A 159 -12.02 -5.24 -13.32
CA GLU A 159 -11.83 -6.67 -13.55
C GLU A 159 -10.80 -6.98 -14.66
N SER A 160 -10.54 -6.02 -15.56
CA SER A 160 -9.53 -6.15 -16.61
C SER A 160 -8.15 -5.76 -16.08
N THR A 161 -7.19 -6.66 -16.20
CA THR A 161 -5.77 -6.40 -15.86
C THR A 161 -5.22 -5.18 -16.60
N GLU A 162 -5.58 -4.99 -17.87
CA GLU A 162 -5.16 -3.83 -18.69
C GLU A 162 -5.65 -2.53 -18.08
N TRP A 163 -6.91 -2.50 -17.64
CA TRP A 163 -7.47 -1.33 -16.98
C TRP A 163 -6.92 -1.12 -15.57
N GLN A 164 -6.61 -2.19 -14.83
CA GLN A 164 -5.85 -2.08 -13.58
C GLN A 164 -4.49 -1.43 -13.81
N LEU A 165 -3.76 -1.82 -14.85
CA LEU A 165 -2.50 -1.19 -15.23
C LEU A 165 -2.69 0.28 -15.63
N ARG A 166 -3.72 0.60 -16.43
CA ARG A 166 -4.04 2.00 -16.78
C ARG A 166 -4.35 2.85 -15.55
N TYR A 167 -5.09 2.33 -14.58
CA TYR A 167 -5.32 3.05 -13.31
C TYR A 167 -4.03 3.22 -12.52
N LEU A 168 -3.12 2.24 -12.53
CA LEU A 168 -1.80 2.38 -11.90
C LEU A 168 -0.98 3.50 -12.57
N VAL A 169 -0.97 3.57 -13.90
CA VAL A 169 -0.31 4.64 -14.66
C VAL A 169 -0.87 6.01 -14.27
N PHE A 170 -2.20 6.16 -14.26
CA PHE A 170 -2.84 7.40 -13.84
C PHE A 170 -2.52 7.78 -12.40
N PHE A 171 -2.55 6.78 -11.50
CA PHE A 171 -2.17 6.98 -10.11
C PHE A 171 -0.75 7.53 -9.98
N ILE A 172 0.23 6.92 -10.65
CA ILE A 172 1.63 7.35 -10.62
C ILE A 172 1.76 8.79 -11.11
N ARG A 173 1.15 9.13 -12.25
CA ARG A 173 1.19 10.50 -12.79
C ARG A 173 0.55 11.53 -11.86
N ILE A 174 -0.57 11.18 -11.22
CA ILE A 174 -1.19 12.04 -10.21
C ILE A 174 -0.25 12.26 -9.02
N MET A 175 0.39 11.19 -8.54
CA MET A 175 1.32 11.25 -7.41
C MET A 175 2.56 12.09 -7.74
N GLU A 176 3.16 11.88 -8.91
CA GLU A 176 4.32 12.65 -9.38
C GLU A 176 4.00 14.14 -9.48
N LYS A 177 2.85 14.50 -10.06
CA LYS A 177 2.44 15.90 -10.13
C LYS A 177 2.16 16.48 -8.74
N ARG A 178 1.50 15.72 -7.86
CA ARG A 178 1.10 16.20 -6.53
C ARG A 178 2.29 16.39 -5.59
N PHE A 179 3.26 15.50 -5.66
CA PHE A 179 4.42 15.47 -4.77
C PHE A 179 5.72 15.85 -5.49
N ASN A 180 5.63 16.64 -6.57
CA ASN A 180 6.79 17.13 -7.32
C ASN A 180 7.78 17.96 -6.47
N HIS A 181 7.28 18.60 -5.41
CA HIS A 181 8.06 19.39 -4.46
C HIS A 181 8.79 18.53 -3.42
N VAL A 182 8.44 17.24 -3.31
CA VAL A 182 9.02 16.34 -2.32
C VAL A 182 10.36 15.82 -2.83
N LYS A 183 11.43 16.11 -2.08
CA LYS A 183 12.74 15.49 -2.29
C LYS A 183 12.80 14.15 -1.56
N TRP A 184 12.91 13.07 -2.33
CA TRP A 184 13.00 11.72 -1.79
C TRP A 184 14.39 11.45 -1.21
N LYS A 185 14.45 10.76 -0.07
CA LYS A 185 15.72 10.36 0.55
C LYS A 185 16.44 9.28 -0.26
N SER A 186 15.66 8.41 -0.88
CA SER A 186 16.08 7.33 -1.75
C SER A 186 14.89 6.90 -2.62
N GLU A 187 15.13 6.14 -3.68
CA GLU A 187 14.05 5.55 -4.49
C GLU A 187 13.17 4.61 -3.65
N ASP A 188 13.76 3.91 -2.68
CA ASP A 188 13.02 3.14 -1.67
C ASP A 188 12.00 3.97 -0.90
N ASP A 189 12.37 5.17 -0.44
CA ASP A 189 11.44 6.06 0.29
C ASP A 189 10.26 6.43 -0.61
N LYS A 190 10.52 6.70 -1.89
CA LYS A 190 9.50 6.98 -2.90
C LYS A 190 8.57 5.80 -3.10
N VAL A 191 9.11 4.58 -3.28
CA VAL A 191 8.32 3.35 -3.45
C VAL A 191 7.46 3.09 -2.21
N ARG A 192 8.02 3.19 -1.01
CA ARG A 192 7.29 3.02 0.26
C ARG A 192 6.14 4.02 0.38
N PHE A 193 6.40 5.28 0.04
CA PHE A 193 5.41 6.35 0.10
C PHE A 193 4.26 6.10 -0.89
N TYR A 194 4.57 5.75 -2.14
CA TYR A 194 3.57 5.52 -3.18
C TYR A 194 2.73 4.27 -2.89
N ALA A 195 3.36 3.17 -2.46
CA ALA A 195 2.65 1.95 -2.04
C ALA A 195 1.75 2.20 -0.83
N THR A 196 2.20 3.02 0.12
CA THR A 196 1.38 3.41 1.28
C THR A 196 0.18 4.24 0.84
N ALA A 197 0.40 5.25 -0.02
CA ALA A 197 -0.66 6.09 -0.57
C ALA A 197 -1.70 5.28 -1.36
N PHE A 198 -1.25 4.29 -2.14
CA PHE A 198 -2.10 3.36 -2.88
C PHE A 198 -3.03 2.59 -1.93
N ASN A 199 -2.51 2.07 -0.82
CA ASN A 199 -3.30 1.30 0.15
C ASN A 199 -4.27 2.17 0.99
N VAL A 200 -3.77 3.28 1.56
CA VAL A 200 -4.54 4.07 2.55
C VAL A 200 -5.43 5.14 1.90
N GLY A 201 -5.24 5.41 0.61
CA GLY A 201 -5.91 6.47 -0.13
C GLY A 201 -4.96 7.63 -0.40
N TYR A 202 -4.77 7.92 -1.68
CA TYR A 202 -3.77 8.88 -2.12
C TYR A 202 -4.23 10.33 -2.04
N ASN A 203 -5.49 10.61 -1.69
CA ASN A 203 -6.01 11.96 -1.42
C ASN A 203 -5.51 12.56 -0.11
N ARG A 204 -4.91 11.76 0.77
CA ARG A 204 -4.29 12.22 2.01
C ARG A 204 -3.10 13.13 1.74
N ASP A 205 -2.79 14.01 2.68
CA ASP A 205 -1.61 14.89 2.65
C ASP A 205 -0.32 14.12 2.94
N GLU A 206 0.83 14.72 2.60
CA GLU A 206 2.16 14.10 2.75
C GLU A 206 2.39 13.63 4.20
N ARG A 207 2.10 14.50 5.18
CA ARG A 207 2.28 14.20 6.61
C ARG A 207 1.50 12.96 7.01
N THR A 208 0.25 12.81 6.56
CA THR A 208 -0.55 11.63 6.87
C THR A 208 0.04 10.38 6.21
N ILE A 209 0.45 10.45 4.94
CA ILE A 209 1.04 9.30 4.25
C ILE A 209 2.34 8.87 4.94
N ARG A 210 3.25 9.80 5.25
CA ARG A 210 4.49 9.52 6.01
C ARG A 210 4.24 8.94 7.39
N ARG A 211 3.20 9.43 8.07
CA ARG A 211 2.78 8.86 9.35
C ARG A 211 2.28 7.42 9.18
N MET A 212 1.54 7.12 8.12
CA MET A 212 1.01 5.78 7.82
C MET A 212 2.07 4.81 7.28
N MET A 213 3.18 5.31 6.73
CA MET A 213 4.36 4.48 6.41
C MET A 213 4.95 3.87 7.68
N ASN A 214 4.85 4.58 8.82
CA ASN A 214 5.41 4.13 10.09
C ASN A 214 4.45 3.21 10.86
N PRO A 215 4.95 2.08 11.40
CA PRO A 215 4.15 1.11 12.17
C PRO A 215 3.67 1.65 13.54
N ARG A 216 4.10 2.86 13.93
CA ARG A 216 3.68 3.52 15.19
C ARG A 216 2.31 4.19 15.12
N THR A 217 1.59 4.10 14.00
CA THR A 217 0.26 4.70 13.89
C THR A 217 -0.77 3.98 14.79
N PRO A 218 -1.78 4.71 15.33
CA PRO A 218 -2.77 4.14 16.24
C PRO A 218 -3.49 2.89 15.70
N ARG A 219 -3.61 2.77 14.37
CA ARG A 219 -4.19 1.61 13.67
C ARG A 219 -3.38 0.32 13.92
N TYR A 220 -2.06 0.41 14.06
CA TYR A 220 -1.16 -0.71 14.33
C TYR A 220 -0.74 -0.80 15.81
N ARG A 221 -0.85 0.29 16.57
CA ARG A 221 -0.48 0.36 18.00
C ARG A 221 -1.28 -0.61 18.89
N LYS A 222 -2.48 -1.04 18.46
CA LYS A 222 -3.30 -2.03 19.18
C LYS A 222 -2.96 -3.49 18.82
N ALA A 223 -2.12 -3.74 17.82
CA ALA A 223 -1.77 -5.09 17.39
C ALA A 223 -0.46 -5.54 18.08
N LYS A 224 -0.53 -6.58 18.92
CA LYS A 224 0.65 -7.15 19.61
C LYS A 224 1.76 -7.65 18.66
N LYS A 225 1.42 -7.97 17.39
CA LYS A 225 2.35 -8.29 16.30
C LYS A 225 1.75 -7.80 14.98
N THR A 226 2.35 -6.79 14.34
CA THR A 226 1.95 -6.37 12.98
C THR A 226 2.57 -7.32 11.97
N LYS A 227 1.76 -8.06 11.21
CA LYS A 227 2.26 -9.00 10.19
C LYS A 227 2.80 -8.24 8.97
N ALA A 228 3.74 -8.82 8.23
CA ALA A 228 4.32 -8.26 7.00
C ALA A 228 3.25 -7.84 6.00
N LYS A 229 2.22 -8.68 5.82
CA LYS A 229 1.06 -8.40 4.94
C LYS A 229 0.32 -7.10 5.26
N ASP A 230 0.44 -6.60 6.48
CA ASP A 230 -0.23 -5.38 6.93
C ASP A 230 0.66 -4.13 6.71
N ARG A 231 1.93 -4.32 6.30
CA ARG A 231 2.92 -3.26 6.02
C ARG A 231 3.18 -3.10 4.53
N HIS A 232 2.22 -2.49 3.83
CA HIS A 232 2.29 -2.27 2.38
C HIS A 232 3.59 -1.59 1.91
N GLY A 233 4.05 -0.54 2.60
CA GLY A 233 5.29 0.14 2.24
C GLY A 233 6.54 -0.75 2.36
N ASP A 234 6.65 -1.52 3.45
CA ASP A 234 7.82 -2.38 3.68
C ASP A 234 7.90 -3.52 2.65
N VAL A 235 6.76 -4.15 2.32
CA VAL A 235 6.70 -5.19 1.27
C VAL A 235 7.05 -4.63 -0.10
N ALA A 236 6.59 -3.41 -0.41
CA ALA A 236 6.92 -2.74 -1.66
C ALA A 236 8.43 -2.46 -1.79
N ALA A 237 9.05 -1.93 -0.73
CA ALA A 237 10.48 -1.65 -0.72
C ALA A 237 11.32 -2.92 -0.79
N TYR A 238 10.88 -3.99 -0.12
CA TYR A 238 11.58 -5.26 -0.15
C TYR A 238 11.62 -5.83 -1.58
N PHE A 239 10.48 -5.89 -2.26
CA PHE A 239 10.43 -6.29 -3.67
C PHE A 239 11.30 -5.39 -4.55
N TYR A 240 11.21 -4.06 -4.37
CA TYR A 240 11.96 -3.12 -5.19
C TYR A 240 13.48 -3.35 -5.12
N ASN A 241 14.00 -3.59 -3.92
CA ASN A 241 15.42 -3.90 -3.71
C ASN A 241 15.80 -5.28 -4.23
N LEU A 242 14.97 -6.29 -3.98
CA LEU A 242 15.32 -7.68 -4.28
C LEU A 242 15.17 -8.02 -5.77
N ASP A 243 14.01 -7.71 -6.36
CA ASP A 243 13.65 -8.11 -7.73
C ASP A 243 13.34 -6.92 -8.65
N GLY A 244 13.22 -5.69 -8.14
CA GLY A 244 12.87 -4.51 -8.95
C GLY A 244 13.82 -4.32 -10.13
N HIS A 245 15.11 -4.60 -9.93
CA HIS A 245 16.14 -4.50 -10.96
C HIS A 245 15.86 -5.37 -12.21
N ARG A 246 15.11 -6.46 -12.08
CA ARG A 246 14.75 -7.39 -13.17
C ARG A 246 13.79 -6.77 -14.18
N PHE A 247 13.13 -5.68 -13.82
CA PHE A 247 12.10 -5.03 -14.64
C PHE A 247 12.52 -3.62 -15.09
N THR A 248 13.79 -3.26 -14.90
CA THR A 248 14.33 -1.95 -15.31
C THR A 248 14.88 -1.99 -16.73
N VAL A 249 14.63 -0.92 -17.48
CA VAL A 249 15.04 -0.73 -18.89
C VAL A 249 16.53 -1.00 -19.11
N LYS A 250 17.38 -0.56 -18.18
CA LYS A 250 18.84 -0.66 -18.32
C LYS A 250 19.35 -2.09 -18.56
N ARG A 251 18.68 -3.10 -17.99
CA ARG A 251 19.07 -4.50 -18.18
C ARG A 251 18.47 -5.14 -19.44
N LEU A 252 17.31 -4.70 -19.91
CA LEU A 252 16.74 -5.18 -21.17
C LEU A 252 17.60 -4.77 -22.36
N GLU A 253 18.19 -3.57 -22.32
CA GLU A 253 19.18 -3.12 -23.30
C GLU A 253 20.48 -3.93 -23.21
N ASP A 254 20.97 -4.20 -22.00
CA ASP A 254 22.18 -5.01 -21.77
C ASP A 254 21.99 -6.47 -22.21
N GLU A 255 20.86 -7.11 -21.92
CA GLU A 255 20.57 -8.51 -22.29
C GLU A 255 20.36 -8.71 -23.80
N VAL A 256 19.72 -7.74 -24.48
CA VAL A 256 19.62 -7.74 -25.96
C VAL A 256 21.00 -7.57 -26.59
N SER A 257 21.83 -6.67 -26.06
CA SER A 257 23.20 -6.46 -26.56
C SER A 257 24.11 -7.68 -26.38
N ILE A 258 23.88 -8.48 -25.34
CA ILE A 258 24.63 -9.72 -25.09
C ILE A 258 24.18 -10.82 -26.05
N GLN A 259 22.86 -10.96 -26.30
CA GLN A 259 22.35 -11.94 -27.27
C GLN A 259 22.83 -11.66 -28.70
N GLU A 260 22.88 -10.39 -29.13
CA GLU A 260 23.43 -10.02 -30.44
C GLU A 260 24.94 -10.31 -30.56
N LYS A 261 25.71 -10.15 -29.48
CA LYS A 261 27.15 -10.47 -29.45
C LYS A 261 27.45 -11.97 -29.37
N THR A 262 26.49 -12.80 -28.96
CA THR A 262 26.69 -14.26 -28.84
C THR A 262 26.13 -15.01 -30.06
N ALA A 263 25.41 -14.31 -30.95
CA ALA A 263 24.85 -14.84 -32.19
C ALA A 263 25.72 -14.53 -33.45
N LEU A 264 26.90 -13.93 -33.25
CA LEU A 264 27.97 -13.69 -34.23
C LEU A 264 29.17 -14.60 -33.92
#